data_AF-A0A3D2GUU3-F1
#
_entry.id   AF-A0A3D2GUU3-F1
#
_cell.length_a   1.000
_cell.length_b   1.000
_cell.length_c   1.000
_cell.angle_alpha   90.00
_cell.angle_beta   90.00
_cell.angle_gamma   90.00
#
_symmetry.space_group_name_H-M   'P 1'
#
loop_
_entity.id
_entity.type
_entity.pdbx_description
1 polymer ?
#
loop_
_entity_poly.entity_id
_entity_poly.type
_entity_poly.pdbx_seq_one_letter_code
_entity_poly.pdbx_strand_id
1 'polypeptide(L)'
;MDIKKYKMFDVVIYQPPKSAVQLGCGQKIRWVLEFVQKRAHVFDPQTGWCGTTEPFLNHKLFFSSIEQAIRFAEKAHLTYLCC
;
A
#
# COMPACT_ATOMS: atom_id res chain seq x y z
N MET A 1 8.76 -10.22 8.59
CA MET A 1 7.78 -9.34 7.90
C MET A 1 8.37 -7.94 7.93
N ASP A 2 9.29 -7.71 7.01
CA ASP A 2 10.44 -6.83 7.18
C ASP A 2 10.13 -5.39 6.76
N ILE A 3 9.45 -4.67 7.64
CA ILE A 3 9.14 -3.22 7.50
C ILE A 3 10.43 -2.39 7.25
N LYS A 4 11.60 -2.89 7.66
CA LYS A 4 12.90 -2.25 7.45
C LYS A 4 13.27 -2.09 5.97
N LYS A 5 12.77 -2.94 5.06
CA LYS A 5 13.14 -2.90 3.63
C LYS A 5 12.49 -1.74 2.87
N TYR A 6 11.32 -1.28 3.31
CA TYR A 6 10.53 -0.28 2.59
C TYR A 6 10.76 1.16 3.06
N LYS A 7 11.57 1.38 4.10
CA LYS A 7 11.80 2.70 4.70
C LYS A 7 12.44 3.74 3.74
N MET A 8 12.97 3.28 2.61
CA MET A 8 13.57 4.10 1.55
C MET A 8 12.54 4.56 0.49
N PHE A 9 11.41 3.88 0.36
CA PHE A 9 10.40 4.16 -0.67
C PHE A 9 9.13 4.70 -0.02
N ASP A 10 8.51 5.70 -0.63
CA ASP A 10 7.26 6.27 -0.14
C ASP A 10 6.06 5.39 -0.50
N VAL A 11 6.15 4.69 -1.63
CA VAL A 11 5.05 3.97 -2.27
C VAL A 11 5.52 2.65 -2.87
N VAL A 12 4.67 1.62 -2.79
CA VAL A 12 4.84 0.35 -3.50
C VAL A 12 3.69 0.14 -4.48
N ILE A 13 4.03 -0.21 -5.71
CA ILE A 13 3.08 -0.56 -6.77
C ILE A 13 3.18 -2.06 -7.00
N TYR A 14 2.08 -2.79 -6.86
CA TYR A 14 2.03 -4.24 -7.07
C TYR A 14 0.70 -4.70 -7.64
N GLN A 15 0.70 -5.88 -8.24
CA GLN A 15 -0.52 -6.58 -8.63
C GLN A 15 -0.94 -7.56 -7.52
N PRO A 16 -2.15 -7.44 -6.96
CA PRO A 16 -2.61 -8.35 -5.92
C PRO A 16 -2.74 -9.76 -6.51
N PRO A 17 -2.23 -10.79 -5.81
CA PRO A 17 -2.44 -12.17 -6.24
C PRO A 17 -3.93 -12.49 -6.20
N LYS A 18 -4.38 -13.31 -7.14
CA LYS A 18 -5.76 -13.82 -7.10
C LYS A 18 -5.97 -14.56 -5.78
N SER A 19 -7.01 -14.18 -5.03
CA SER A 19 -7.39 -14.92 -3.81
C SER A 19 -7.66 -16.39 -4.18
N ALA A 20 -6.98 -17.30 -3.50
CA ALA A 20 -7.05 -18.73 -3.78
C ALA A 20 -8.47 -19.32 -3.58
N VAL A 21 -9.25 -18.73 -2.66
CA VAL A 21 -10.56 -19.25 -2.25
C VAL A 21 -11.75 -18.53 -2.87
N GLN A 22 -11.58 -17.26 -3.28
CA GLN A 22 -12.70 -16.46 -3.77
C GLN A 22 -12.63 -16.27 -5.29
N LEU A 23 -13.32 -17.15 -6.00
CA LEU A 23 -13.48 -17.13 -7.46
C LEU A 23 -14.64 -16.20 -7.88
N GLY A 24 -14.60 -14.94 -7.41
CA GLY A 24 -15.58 -13.94 -7.83
C GLY A 24 -15.32 -13.50 -9.28
N CYS A 25 -16.27 -13.78 -10.18
CA CYS A 25 -16.16 -13.54 -11.64
C CYS A 25 -15.97 -12.06 -12.06
N GLY A 26 -15.93 -11.12 -11.11
CA GLY A 26 -15.84 -9.67 -11.36
C GLY A 26 -14.54 -8.99 -10.91
N GLN A 27 -13.57 -9.73 -10.35
CA GLN A 27 -12.29 -9.15 -9.94
C GLN A 27 -11.41 -8.91 -11.16
N LYS A 28 -11.58 -7.75 -11.82
CA LYS A 28 -10.62 -7.25 -12.80
C LYS A 28 -9.25 -7.16 -12.13
N ILE A 29 -8.19 -7.56 -12.84
CA ILE A 29 -6.81 -7.31 -12.42
C ILE A 29 -6.65 -5.80 -12.23
N ARG A 30 -6.40 -5.37 -10.99
CA ARG A 30 -6.20 -3.96 -10.64
C ARG A 30 -4.79 -3.81 -10.11
N TRP A 31 -4.07 -2.81 -10.60
CA TRP A 31 -2.79 -2.40 -10.04
C TRP A 31 -3.07 -1.65 -8.74
N VAL A 32 -2.37 -2.02 -7.67
CA VAL A 32 -2.52 -1.40 -6.36
C VAL A 32 -1.30 -0.54 -6.09
N LEU A 33 -1.55 0.70 -5.69
CA LEU A 33 -0.56 1.62 -5.17
C LEU A 33 -0.81 1.77 -3.66
N GLU A 34 0.16 1.37 -2.85
CA GLU A 34 0.09 1.36 -1.40
C GLU A 34 1.19 2.24 -0.80
N PHE A 35 0.83 3.07 0.18
CA PHE A 35 1.79 3.91 0.90
C PHE A 35 2.53 3.10 1.96
N VAL A 36 3.85 3.28 2.03
CA VAL A 36 4.68 2.59 3.02
C VAL A 36 4.50 3.20 4.40
N GLN A 37 4.35 2.33 5.40
CA GLN A 37 4.32 2.72 6.80
C GLN A 37 5.70 3.26 7.26
N LYS A 38 5.81 4.57 7.48
CA LYS A 38 7.06 5.18 8.00
C LYS A 38 7.23 5.03 9.52
N ARG A 39 6.13 4.83 10.25
CA ARG A 39 6.10 4.71 11.71
C ARG A 39 5.35 3.45 12.14
N ALA A 40 5.83 2.83 13.21
CA ALA A 40 5.18 1.68 13.82
C ALA A 40 3.85 2.09 14.48
N HIS A 41 2.90 1.17 14.53
CA HIS A 41 1.69 1.34 15.32
C HIS A 41 2.05 1.58 16.78
N VAL A 42 1.41 2.57 17.39
CA VAL A 42 1.57 2.87 18.81
C VAL A 42 0.48 2.12 19.56
N PHE A 43 0.90 1.23 20.46
CA PHE A 43 -0.04 0.54 21.34
C PHE A 43 -0.44 1.46 22.47
N ASP A 44 -1.75 1.57 22.72
CA ASP A 44 -2.26 2.23 23.91
C ASP A 44 -1.96 1.36 25.16
N PRO A 45 -1.26 1.90 26.18
CA PRO A 45 -0.83 1.12 27.34
C PRO A 45 -1.99 0.69 28.26
N GLN A 46 -3.15 1.36 28.21
CA GLN A 46 -4.27 1.07 29.10
C GLN A 46 -5.22 0.03 28.50
N THR A 47 -5.49 0.15 27.21
CA THR A 47 -6.53 -0.62 26.51
C THR A 47 -5.95 -1.65 25.54
N GLY A 48 -4.66 -1.56 25.21
CA GLY A 48 -4.00 -2.45 24.26
C GLY A 48 -4.40 -2.25 22.80
N TRP A 49 -5.16 -1.19 22.48
CA TRP A 49 -5.57 -0.91 21.11
C TRP A 49 -4.41 -0.37 20.27
N CYS A 50 -4.30 -0.85 19.03
CA CYS A 50 -3.34 -0.35 18.04
C CYS A 50 -3.83 0.99 17.47
N GLY A 51 -3.29 2.09 18.01
CA GLY A 51 -3.47 3.42 17.44
C GLY A 51 -2.63 3.59 16.18
N THR A 52 -3.21 4.27 15.19
CA THR A 52 -2.50 4.68 13.98
C THR A 52 -2.29 6.18 14.03
N THR A 53 -1.03 6.65 13.98
CA THR A 53 -0.71 8.08 14.09
C THR A 53 -0.74 8.80 12.75
N GLU A 54 -0.44 8.11 11.65
CA GLU A 54 -0.46 8.73 10.31
C GLU A 54 -1.81 8.50 9.63
N PRO A 55 -2.48 9.53 9.09
CA PRO A 55 -3.79 9.38 8.46
C PRO A 55 -3.72 8.60 7.14
N PHE A 56 -2.59 8.68 6.42
CA PHE A 56 -2.45 8.07 5.08
C PHE A 56 -2.11 6.58 5.11
N LEU A 57 -1.97 5.98 6.30
CA LEU A 57 -1.46 4.61 6.51
C LEU A 57 -2.29 3.48 5.86
N ASN A 58 -3.56 3.75 5.50
CA ASN A 58 -4.47 2.74 4.95
C ASN A 58 -4.96 3.06 3.51
N HIS A 59 -4.36 4.04 2.84
CA HIS A 59 -4.84 4.47 1.53
C HIS A 59 -4.28 3.55 0.44
N LYS A 60 -5.14 2.70 -0.13
CA LYS A 60 -4.85 1.91 -1.33
C LYS A 60 -5.54 2.56 -2.52
N LEU A 61 -4.76 2.88 -3.55
CA LEU A 61 -5.30 3.37 -4.81
C LEU A 61 -5.30 2.25 -5.84
N PHE A 62 -6.41 2.10 -6.56
CA PHE A 62 -6.59 1.06 -7.57
C PHE A 62 -6.52 1.69 -8.96
N PHE A 63 -5.63 1.16 -9.79
CA PHE A 63 -5.43 1.59 -11.17
C PHE A 63 -5.71 0.45 -12.15
N SER A 64 -5.99 0.82 -13.40
CA SER A 64 -6.19 -0.14 -14.49
C SER A 64 -4.88 -0.55 -15.18
N SER A 65 -3.88 0.34 -15.20
CA SER A 65 -2.53 0.05 -15.72
C SER A 65 -1.44 0.53 -14.75
N ILE A 66 -0.26 -0.08 -14.87
CA ILE A 66 0.96 0.33 -14.18
C ILE A 66 1.40 1.74 -14.58
N GLU A 67 1.28 2.15 -15.85
CA GLU A 67 1.66 3.52 -16.25
C GLU A 67 0.84 4.59 -15.54
N GLN A 68 -0.43 4.31 -15.22
CA GLN A 68 -1.26 5.26 -14.50
C GLN A 68 -0.78 5.42 -13.05
N ALA A 69 -0.36 4.33 -12.42
CA ALA A 69 0.20 4.34 -11.08
C ALA A 69 1.56 5.09 -11.04
N ILE A 70 2.42 4.85 -12.03
CA ILE A 70 3.72 5.55 -12.15
C ILE A 70 3.50 7.05 -12.37
N ARG A 71 2.64 7.44 -13.32
CA ARG A 71 2.33 8.86 -13.57
C ARG A 71 1.75 9.56 -12.34
N PHE A 72 0.99 8.85 -11.51
CA PHE A 72 0.48 9.40 -10.25
C PHE A 72 1.62 9.63 -9.25
N ALA A 73 2.51 8.64 -9.08
CA ALA A 73 3.68 8.76 -8.22
C ALA A 73 4.64 9.89 -8.66
N GLU A 74 4.87 10.03 -9.97
CA GLU A 74 5.68 11.10 -10.55
C GLU A 74 5.08 12.48 -10.28
N LYS A 75 3.77 12.65 -10.47
CA LYS A 75 3.06 13.91 -10.18
C LYS A 75 3.10 14.28 -8.69
N ALA A 76 3.09 13.28 -7.82
CA ALA A 76 3.16 13.47 -6.38
C ALA A 76 4.60 13.59 -5.86
N HIS A 77 5.62 13.49 -6.73
CA HIS A 77 7.04 13.48 -6.38
C HIS A 77 7.40 12.42 -5.31
N LEU A 78 6.80 11.23 -5.41
CA LEU A 78 6.99 10.14 -4.46
C LEU A 78 7.99 9.12 -5.00
N THR A 79 8.82 8.58 -4.11
CA THR A 79 9.73 7.48 -4.45
C THR A 79 8.94 6.17 -4.50
N TYR A 80 8.94 5.50 -5.65
CA TYR A 80 8.15 4.28 -5.86
C TYR A 80 9.02 3.03 -6.03
N LEU A 81 8.51 1.89 -5.57
CA LEU A 81 9.03 0.55 -5.85
C LEU A 81 8.01 -0.22 -6.69
N CYS A 82 8.43 -0.72 -7.84
CA CYS A 82 7.62 -1.62 -8.67
C CYS A 82 7.98 -3.07 -8.35
N CYS A 83 6.98 -3.92 -8.10
CA CYS A 83 7.13 -5.36 -7.85
C CYS A 83 6.15 -6.16 -8.72
#